data_AF-A0A0E0GRQ2-F1
#
_entry.id   AF-A0A0E0GRQ2-F1
#
_cell.length_a   1.000
_cell.length_b   1.000
_cell.length_c   1.000
_cell.angle_alpha   90.00
_cell.angle_beta   90.00
_cell.angle_gamma   90.00
#
_symmetry.space_group_name_H-M   'P 1'
#
loop_
_entity.id
_entity.type
_entity.pdbx_description
1 polymer ?
#
loop_
_entity_poly.entity_id
_entity_poly.type
_entity_poly.pdbx_seq_one_letter_code
_entity_poly.pdbx_strand_id
1 'polypeptide(L)' 'MTLPLPRYRHVASPPPPVHAGVAGLGDEQQLEQLARVLSSLGTNEMAFAAPLLANSALLAAWPGSITVFAAPDI' A
#
# COMPACT_ATOMS: atom_id res chain seq x y z
N MET A 1 -27.52 4.21 -37.24
CA MET A 1 -26.34 3.33 -37.06
C MET A 1 -25.97 3.38 -35.59
N THR A 2 -26.12 2.27 -34.86
CA THR A 2 -25.91 2.17 -33.40
C THR A 2 -24.48 1.71 -33.12
N LEU A 3 -23.72 2.52 -32.38
CA LEU A 3 -22.35 2.23 -31.98
C LEU A 3 -22.36 1.16 -30.86
N PRO A 4 -21.67 0.02 -31.01
CA PRO A 4 -21.63 -0.99 -29.96
C PRO A 4 -20.79 -0.47 -28.78
N LEU A 5 -21.39 -0.41 -27.59
CA LEU A 5 -20.67 0.01 -26.38
C LEU A 5 -19.51 -0.96 -26.09
N PRO A 6 -18.34 -0.46 -25.68
CA PRO A 6 -17.20 -1.29 -25.34
C PRO A 6 -17.58 -2.21 -24.18
N ARG A 7 -17.37 -3.52 -24.39
CA ARG A 7 -17.57 -4.53 -23.35
C ARG A 7 -16.72 -4.16 -22.15
N TYR A 8 -17.40 -3.89 -21.03
CA TYR A 8 -16.83 -3.69 -19.72
C TYR A 8 -15.89 -4.87 -19.45
N ARG A 9 -14.58 -4.68 -19.63
CA ARG A 9 -13.60 -5.67 -19.20
C ARG A 9 -13.82 -5.82 -17.71
N HIS A 10 -13.97 -7.06 -17.28
CA HIS A 10 -14.00 -7.44 -15.89
C HIS A 10 -12.68 -6.96 -15.28
N VAL A 11 -12.67 -5.73 -14.75
CA VAL A 11 -11.58 -5.25 -13.90
C VAL A 11 -11.67 -6.18 -12.71
N ALA A 12 -10.74 -7.13 -12.64
CA ALA A 12 -10.61 -7.98 -11.47
C ALA A 12 -10.58 -7.02 -10.27
N SER A 13 -11.55 -7.18 -9.36
CA SER A 13 -11.54 -6.39 -8.14
C SER A 13 -10.14 -6.45 -7.55
N PRO A 14 -9.56 -5.31 -7.13
CA PRO A 14 -8.29 -5.36 -6.44
C PRO A 14 -8.41 -6.37 -5.29
N PRO A 15 -7.37 -7.17 -5.03
CA PRO A 15 -7.40 -8.13 -3.94
C PRO A 15 -7.81 -7.41 -2.65
N PRO A 16 -8.59 -8.07 -1.77
CA PRO A 16 -9.03 -7.46 -0.54
C PRO A 16 -7.82 -6.89 0.20
N PRO A 17 -7.90 -5.65 0.72
CA PRO A 17 -6.78 -5.02 1.38
C PRO A 17 -6.33 -5.91 2.54
N VAL A 18 -5.06 -6.28 2.53
CA VAL A 18 -4.46 -7.03 3.62
C VAL A 18 -4.33 -6.05 4.78
N HIS A 19 -5.08 -6.27 5.86
CA HIS A 19 -5.02 -5.42 7.06
C HIS A 19 -3.71 -5.67 7.81
N ALA A 20 -2.63 -5.03 7.37
CA ALA A 20 -1.40 -4.88 8.13
C ALA A 20 -1.52 -3.59 8.96
N GLY A 21 -2.14 -3.67 10.13
CA GLY A 21 -2.25 -2.54 11.04
C GLY A 21 -0.89 -2.24 11.68
N VAL A 22 -0.29 -1.09 11.34
CA VAL A 22 0.90 -0.58 12.01
C VAL A 22 0.46 0.59 12.91
N ALA A 23 0.69 0.46 14.22
CA ALA A 23 0.30 1.45 15.21
C ALA A 23 1.42 2.48 15.39
N GLY A 24 1.25 3.68 14.80
CA GLY A 24 2.18 4.79 14.97
C GLY A 24 3.38 4.71 14.04
N LEU A 25 3.22 5.14 12.78
CA LEU A 25 4.32 5.22 11.81
C LEU A 25 5.30 6.33 12.19
N GLY A 26 6.22 6.04 13.10
CA GLY A 26 7.25 6.97 13.57
C GLY A 26 8.56 6.29 13.98
N ASP A 27 8.51 5.02 14.36
CA ASP A 27 9.70 4.24 14.71
C ASP A 27 10.28 3.52 13.49
N GLU A 28 11.59 3.67 13.25
CA GLU A 28 12.30 3.02 12.13
C GLU A 28 12.04 1.50 12.08
N GLN A 29 11.92 0.85 13.24
CA GLN A 29 11.63 -0.59 13.33
C GLN A 29 10.25 -0.98 12.80
N GLN A 30 9.25 -0.12 12.97
CA GLN A 30 7.91 -0.37 12.42
C GLN A 30 7.90 -0.22 10.90
N LEU A 31 8.68 0.72 10.36
CA LEU A 31 8.84 0.89 8.92
C LEU A 31 9.59 -0.29 8.29
N GLU A 32 10.60 -0.81 8.98
CA GLU A 32 11.27 -2.06 8.57
C GLU A 32 10.30 -3.25 8.61
N GLN A 33 9.41 -3.32 9.60
CA GLN A 33 8.39 -4.36 9.65
C GLN A 33 7.39 -4.22 8.50
N LEU A 34 6.96 -2.99 8.17
CA LEU A 34 6.13 -2.72 7.01
C LEU A 34 6.82 -3.15 5.71
N ALA A 35 8.10 -2.79 5.52
CA ALA A 35 8.89 -3.21 4.37
C ALA A 35 8.95 -4.74 4.23
N ARG A 36 9.15 -5.46 5.34
CA ARG A 36 9.12 -6.94 5.35
C ARG A 36 7.76 -7.50 4.94
N VAL A 37 6.66 -6.94 5.45
CA VAL A 37 5.30 -7.36 5.08
C VAL A 37 5.07 -7.12 3.59
N LEU A 38 5.39 -5.93 3.08
CA LEU A 38 5.22 -5.58 1.66
C LEU A 38 6.04 -6.49 0.75
N SER A 39 7.29 -6.79 1.10
CA SER A 39 8.13 -7.72 0.33
C SER A 39 7.54 -9.15 0.35
N SER A 40 7.04 -9.61 1.51
CA SER A 40 6.38 -10.93 1.61
C SER A 40 5.10 -11.05 0.77
N LEU A 41 4.43 -9.93 0.50
CA LEU A 41 3.25 -9.85 -0.36
C LEU A 41 3.60 -9.74 -1.85
N GLY A 42 4.90 -9.65 -2.19
CA GLY A 42 5.39 -9.50 -3.56
C GLY A 42 5.30 -8.07 -4.11
N THR A 43 5.10 -7.07 -3.25
CA THR A 43 5.10 -5.64 -3.62
C THR A 43 6.47 -5.04 -3.28
N ASN A 44 7.51 -5.44 -4.00
CA ASN A 44 8.91 -5.14 -3.66
C ASN A 44 9.25 -3.67 -3.88
N GLU A 45 8.69 -3.04 -4.92
CA GLU A 45 8.87 -1.60 -5.15
C GLU A 45 8.28 -0.79 -3.98
N MET A 46 7.13 -1.21 -3.46
CA MET A 46 6.51 -0.58 -2.29
C MET A 46 7.29 -0.89 -1.01
N ALA A 47 7.86 -2.09 -0.89
CA ALA A 47 8.74 -2.44 0.22
C ALA A 47 10.00 -1.57 0.26
N PHE A 48 10.58 -1.29 -0.91
CA PHE A 48 11.73 -0.39 -1.07
C PHE A 48 11.37 1.06 -0.72
N ALA A 49 10.15 1.50 -1.03
CA ALA A 49 9.67 2.84 -0.72
C ALA A 49 9.23 3.01 0.75
N ALA A 50 8.94 1.93 1.49
CA ALA A 50 8.40 2.00 2.85
C ALA A 50 9.26 2.81 3.86
N PRO A 51 10.60 2.72 3.86
CA PRO A 51 11.43 3.56 4.74
C PRO A 51 11.30 5.06 4.47
N LEU A 52 10.91 5.46 3.26
CA LEU A 52 10.73 6.88 2.91
C LEU A 52 9.56 7.52 3.69
N LEU A 53 8.65 6.71 4.23
CA LEU A 53 7.54 7.17 5.08
C LEU A 53 8.05 7.82 6.37
N ALA A 54 9.26 7.48 6.84
CA ALA A 54 9.91 8.14 7.99
C ALA A 54 10.06 9.66 7.79
N ASN A 55 10.22 10.10 6.53
CA ASN A 55 10.46 11.50 6.19
C ASN A 55 9.15 12.29 5.98
N SER A 56 7.99 11.67 6.18
CA SER A 56 6.69 12.31 5.95
C SER A 56 6.22 13.05 7.21
N ALA A 57 6.29 14.38 7.18
CA ALA A 57 5.74 15.23 8.24
C ALA A 57 4.24 15.02 8.48
N LEU A 58 3.50 14.62 7.44
CA LEU A 58 2.08 14.27 7.52
C LEU A 58 1.83 12.99 8.32
N LEU A 59 2.72 11.99 8.19
CA LEU A 59 2.62 10.74 8.93
C LEU A 59 3.09 10.92 10.38
N ALA A 60 4.14 11.71 10.60
CA ALA A 60 4.65 12.03 11.93
C ALA A 60 3.59 12.74 12.81
N ALA A 61 2.74 13.56 12.20
CA ALA A 61 1.64 14.24 12.89
C ALA A 61 0.34 13.41 12.97
N TRP A 62 0.30 12.21 12.37
CA TRP A 62 -0.93 11.43 12.24
C TRP A 62 -1.29 10.75 13.58
N PRO A 63 -2.43 11.09 14.19
CA PRO A 63 -2.79 10.56 15.50
C PRO A 63 -3.47 9.20 15.36
N GLY A 64 -2.70 8.15 15.04
CA GLY A 64 -3.21 6.77 15.06
C GLY A 64 -2.64 5.84 14.00
N SER A 65 -3.36 4.75 13.76
CA SER A 65 -3.02 3.78 12.73
C SER A 65 -3.32 4.30 11.33
N ILE A 66 -2.55 3.83 10.36
CA ILE A 66 -2.78 4.11 8.95
C ILE A 66 -3.04 2.79 8.20
N THR A 67 -3.78 2.88 7.10
CA THR A 67 -3.94 1.77 6.17
C THR A 67 -3.08 2.04 4.95
N VAL A 68 -2.22 1.08 4.58
CA VAL A 68 -1.34 1.18 3.41
C VAL A 68 -1.94 0.36 2.27
N PHE A 69 -2.17 1.00 1.13
CA PHE A 69 -2.58 0.33 -0.11
C PHE A 69 -1.34 0.11 -0.98
N ALA A 70 -0.89 -1.14 -1.08
CA ALA A 70 0.30 -1.49 -1.84
C ALA A 70 -0.08 -1.89 -3.27
N ALA A 71 0.55 -1.23 -4.26
CA ALA A 71 0.43 -1.62 -5.65
C ALA A 71 1.33 -2.85 -5.92
N PRO A 72 0.86 -3.83 -6.72
CA PRO A 72 1.71 -4.92 -7.19
C PRO A 72 2.74 -4.43 -8.21
N ASP A 73 3.89 -5.12 -8.26
CA ASP A 73 5.09 -4.84 -9.10
C ASP A 73 4.90 -4.99 -10.63
N ILE A 74 3.67 -5.21 -11.10
CA ILE A 74 3.30 -5.67 -12.46
C ILE A 74 3.96 -4.93 -13.64
#